data_AF-A0A7C1PIU1-F1
#
_entry.id   AF-A0A7C1PIU1-F1
#
_cell.length_a   1.000
_cell.length_b   1.000
_cell.length_c   1.000
_cell.angle_alpha   90.00
_cell.angle_beta   90.00
_cell.angle_gamma   90.00
#
_symmetry.space_group_name_H-M   'P 1'
#
loop_
_entity.id
_entity.type
_entity.pdbx_description
1 polymer ?
#
loop_
_entity_poly.entity_id
_entity_poly.type
_entity_poly.pdbx_seq_one_letter_code
_entity_poly.pdbx_strand_id
1 'polypeptide(L)'
;MRNLRNGKKKEHQGKEKLNLRLKDFLKVHAFKISAVLVFGLISAVMVGETLNPLHILGRFLITGLLFLIFYRDILRYKPDYIKKYRMILLLGILVIFTVIIGRGFQYFFQNFSIGIGLSAPEAAIYGMPIPAGAILVALIFDFHTAIIFSFIVSLFTGLWAGEAFYPIYAFVGSLVGAFSVMKCKKRTDILRGGLYVSAANVFTLLGILLFTDRIFTNYSTMAMIYAISSGIIISSVVSLMLPIIETTFKVTTDITLLELLDLNQPIMKNLMITAPGTYHHSIIV
;
A
#
# COMPACT_ATOMS: atom_id res chain seq x y z
N MET A 1 -12.00 -12.68 59.26
CA MET A 1 -11.83 -11.37 58.60
C MET A 1 -10.44 -11.11 57.96
N ARG A 2 -9.36 -11.85 58.26
CA ARG A 2 -8.02 -11.62 57.66
C ARG A 2 -7.88 -12.00 56.16
N ASN A 3 -8.65 -12.96 55.65
CA ASN A 3 -8.53 -13.44 54.26
C ASN A 3 -9.07 -12.47 53.19
N LEU A 4 -10.05 -11.62 53.50
CA LEU A 4 -10.60 -10.63 52.55
C LEU A 4 -9.64 -9.44 52.33
N ARG A 5 -8.78 -9.13 53.31
CA ARG A 5 -7.83 -8.02 53.24
C ARG A 5 -6.61 -8.33 52.36
N ASN A 6 -6.22 -9.61 52.26
CA ASN A 6 -5.13 -10.07 51.40
C ASN A 6 -5.55 -10.20 49.92
N GLY A 7 -6.82 -10.52 49.64
CA GLY A 7 -7.37 -10.54 48.27
C GLY A 7 -7.36 -9.16 47.61
N LYS A 8 -7.86 -8.12 48.31
CA LYS A 8 -7.84 -6.73 47.81
C LYS A 8 -6.43 -6.19 47.57
N LYS A 9 -5.43 -6.59 48.39
CA LYS A 9 -4.03 -6.18 48.22
C LYS A 9 -3.37 -6.81 46.98
N LYS A 10 -3.66 -8.09 46.69
CA LYS A 10 -3.19 -8.78 45.48
C LYS A 10 -3.86 -8.22 44.21
N GLU A 11 -5.14 -7.89 44.27
CA GLU A 11 -5.87 -7.25 43.16
C GLU A 11 -5.32 -5.85 42.85
N HIS A 12 -5.01 -5.05 43.87
CA HIS A 12 -4.40 -3.74 43.68
C HIS A 12 -3.00 -3.85 43.06
N GLN A 13 -2.15 -4.75 43.56
CA GLN A 13 -0.80 -4.98 43.00
C GLN A 13 -0.83 -5.53 41.56
N GLY A 14 -1.85 -6.33 41.20
CA GLY A 14 -2.05 -6.81 39.83
C GLY A 14 -2.46 -5.68 38.86
N LYS A 15 -3.39 -4.82 39.29
CA LYS A 15 -3.80 -3.61 38.52
C LYS A 15 -2.66 -2.59 38.41
N GLU A 16 -1.84 -2.45 39.44
CA GLU A 16 -0.69 -1.54 39.45
C GLU A 16 0.43 -2.04 38.53
N LYS A 17 0.75 -3.34 38.55
CA LYS A 17 1.68 -3.97 37.59
C LYS A 17 1.17 -3.94 36.15
N LEU A 18 -0.13 -4.09 35.94
CA LEU A 18 -0.75 -3.97 34.61
C LEU A 18 -0.66 -2.53 34.10
N ASN A 19 -0.96 -1.54 34.96
CA ASN A 19 -0.84 -0.11 34.63
C ASN A 19 0.60 0.32 34.39
N LEU A 20 1.58 -0.23 35.12
CA LEU A 20 3.00 -0.01 34.88
C LEU A 20 3.44 -0.61 33.53
N ARG A 21 3.06 -1.86 33.23
CA ARG A 21 3.31 -2.47 31.91
C ARG A 21 2.63 -1.72 30.77
N LEU A 22 1.41 -1.24 30.97
CA LEU A 22 0.71 -0.42 29.97
C LEU A 22 1.40 0.94 29.79
N LYS A 23 1.84 1.60 30.88
CA LYS A 23 2.58 2.87 30.80
C LYS A 23 3.91 2.70 30.11
N ASP A 24 4.67 1.65 30.41
CA ASP A 24 5.96 1.38 29.77
C ASP A 24 5.78 0.99 28.30
N PHE A 25 4.77 0.18 27.99
CA PHE A 25 4.39 -0.13 26.61
C PHE A 25 3.97 1.13 25.85
N LEU A 26 3.11 1.97 26.43
CA LEU A 26 2.67 3.25 25.85
C LEU A 26 3.84 4.22 25.68
N LYS A 27 4.79 4.31 26.62
CA LYS A 27 5.96 5.21 26.51
C LYS A 27 6.87 4.81 25.35
N VAL A 28 7.13 3.51 25.19
CA VAL A 28 8.00 2.97 24.13
C VAL A 28 7.34 3.08 22.75
N HIS A 29 6.01 2.98 22.69
CA HIS A 29 5.25 3.05 21.43
C HIS A 29 4.64 4.43 21.17
N ALA A 30 4.72 5.39 22.09
CA ALA A 30 4.09 6.72 22.00
C ALA A 30 4.46 7.45 20.72
N PHE A 31 5.75 7.50 20.38
CA PHE A 31 6.22 8.14 19.14
C PHE A 31 5.69 7.47 17.86
N LYS A 32 5.49 6.15 17.92
CA LYS A 32 5.00 5.37 16.77
C LYS A 32 3.48 5.53 16.64
N ILE A 33 2.76 5.50 17.76
CA ILE A 33 1.33 5.77 17.81
C ILE A 33 1.03 7.20 17.37
N SER A 34 1.86 8.19 17.76
CA SER A 34 1.72 9.56 17.25
C SER A 34 1.96 9.63 15.75
N ALA A 35 2.96 8.91 15.21
CA ALA A 35 3.17 8.84 13.77
C ALA A 35 1.97 8.25 13.02
N VAL A 36 1.38 7.16 13.55
CA VAL A 36 0.16 6.52 13.02
C VAL A 36 -1.02 7.50 13.01
N LEU A 37 -1.20 8.27 14.09
CA LEU A 37 -2.25 9.30 14.17
C LEU A 37 -2.02 10.45 13.19
N VAL A 38 -0.77 10.90 13.03
CA VAL A 38 -0.40 11.95 12.05
C VAL A 38 -0.69 11.47 10.64
N PHE A 39 -0.31 10.25 10.28
CA PHE A 39 -0.63 9.68 8.98
C PHE A 39 -2.14 9.54 8.77
N GLY A 40 -2.88 9.10 9.79
CA GLY A 40 -4.35 9.06 9.76
C GLY A 40 -4.99 10.43 9.50
N LEU A 41 -4.46 11.48 10.13
CA LEU A 41 -4.91 12.87 9.92
C LEU A 41 -4.61 13.35 8.50
N ILE A 42 -3.38 13.15 8.02
CA ILE A 42 -2.97 13.55 6.67
C ILE A 42 -3.87 12.86 5.64
N SER A 43 -4.07 11.54 5.76
CA SER A 43 -4.95 10.82 4.85
C SER A 43 -6.40 11.30 4.94
N ALA A 44 -6.92 11.60 6.13
CA ALA A 44 -8.30 12.11 6.29
C ALA A 44 -8.53 13.45 5.57
N VAL A 45 -7.53 14.32 5.57
CA VAL A 45 -7.55 15.60 4.84
C VAL A 45 -7.50 15.34 3.34
N MET A 46 -6.58 14.49 2.86
CA MET A 46 -6.41 14.19 1.43
C MET A 46 -7.62 13.47 0.81
N VAL A 47 -8.34 12.69 1.61
CA VAL A 47 -9.57 11.97 1.20
C VAL A 47 -10.77 12.91 1.04
N GLY A 48 -10.72 14.12 1.58
CA GLY A 48 -11.84 15.06 1.52
C GLY A 48 -11.90 15.92 0.27
N GLU A 49 -13.09 16.07 -0.29
CA GLU A 49 -13.39 17.16 -1.24
C GLU A 49 -13.90 18.41 -0.51
N THR A 50 -14.54 18.23 0.65
CA THR A 50 -15.10 19.32 1.45
C THR A 50 -14.28 19.56 2.72
N LEU A 51 -14.11 20.83 3.08
CA LEU A 51 -13.40 21.25 4.31
C LEU A 51 -14.32 21.36 5.53
N ASN A 52 -15.51 20.74 5.48
CA ASN A 52 -16.44 20.76 6.60
C ASN A 52 -15.84 20.05 7.82
N PRO A 53 -15.74 20.71 8.99
CA PRO A 53 -15.07 20.14 10.17
C PRO A 53 -15.64 18.77 10.60
N LEU A 54 -16.95 18.59 10.50
CA LEU A 54 -17.61 17.34 10.86
C LEU A 54 -17.22 16.18 9.94
N HIS A 55 -17.12 16.42 8.63
CA HIS A 55 -16.71 15.40 7.67
C HIS A 55 -15.21 15.06 7.81
N ILE A 56 -14.37 16.05 8.13
CA ILE A 56 -12.95 15.82 8.43
C ILE A 56 -12.81 14.94 9.67
N LEU A 57 -13.57 15.22 10.72
CA LEU A 57 -13.56 14.41 11.95
C LEU A 57 -14.01 12.97 11.67
N GLY A 58 -15.10 12.79 10.93
CA GLY A 58 -15.59 11.46 10.55
C GLY A 58 -14.55 10.67 9.74
N ARG A 59 -13.93 11.32 8.74
CA ARG A 59 -12.83 10.72 7.96
C ARG A 59 -11.65 10.36 8.86
N PHE A 60 -11.22 11.25 9.75
CA PHE A 60 -10.12 10.99 10.68
C PHE A 60 -10.37 9.79 11.59
N LEU A 61 -11.59 9.61 12.09
CA LEU A 61 -11.93 8.44 12.91
C LEU A 61 -11.81 7.14 12.10
N ILE A 62 -12.32 7.13 10.86
CA ILE A 62 -12.27 5.95 10.00
C ILE A 62 -10.82 5.64 9.59
N THR A 63 -10.10 6.63 9.06
CA THR A 63 -8.72 6.45 8.60
C THR A 63 -7.79 6.12 9.77
N GLY A 64 -7.96 6.78 10.92
CA GLY A 64 -7.25 6.49 12.16
C GLY A 64 -7.49 5.05 12.63
N LEU A 65 -8.72 4.55 12.59
CA LEU A 65 -9.03 3.16 12.91
C LEU A 65 -8.32 2.17 11.96
N LEU A 66 -8.34 2.43 10.66
CA LEU A 66 -7.65 1.59 9.67
C LEU A 66 -6.13 1.56 9.90
N PHE A 67 -5.52 2.72 10.18
CA PHE A 67 -4.11 2.83 10.53
C PHE A 67 -3.77 2.11 11.84
N LEU A 68 -4.66 2.14 12.84
CA LEU A 68 -4.50 1.37 14.08
C LEU A 68 -4.57 -0.14 13.83
N ILE A 69 -5.49 -0.60 12.98
CA ILE A 69 -5.57 -2.01 12.56
C ILE A 69 -4.26 -2.41 11.88
N PHE A 70 -3.74 -1.58 10.98
CA PHE A 70 -2.48 -1.85 10.30
C PHE A 70 -1.30 -1.94 11.26
N TYR A 71 -1.22 -0.99 12.18
CA TYR A 71 -0.17 -0.95 13.19
C TYR A 71 -0.21 -2.18 14.11
N ARG A 72 -1.41 -2.61 14.51
CA ARG A 72 -1.60 -3.80 15.34
C ARG A 72 -1.20 -5.07 14.61
N ASP A 73 -1.49 -5.16 13.32
CA ASP A 73 -1.08 -6.29 12.48
C ASP A 73 0.46 -6.40 12.40
N ILE A 74 1.15 -5.30 12.10
CA ILE A 74 2.61 -5.23 12.05
C ILE A 74 3.22 -5.61 13.42
N LEU A 75 2.62 -5.17 14.53
CA LEU A 75 3.09 -5.51 15.88
C LEU A 75 3.02 -7.01 16.16
N ARG A 76 2.00 -7.69 15.61
CA ARG A 76 1.78 -9.12 15.83
C ARG A 76 2.65 -9.99 14.93
N TYR A 77 2.72 -9.67 13.64
CA TYR A 77 3.33 -10.55 12.63
C TYR A 77 4.75 -10.14 12.23
N LYS A 78 5.14 -8.86 12.41
CA LYS A 78 6.44 -8.31 11.98
C LYS A 78 7.07 -7.40 13.05
N PRO A 79 7.38 -7.92 14.25
CA PRO A 79 7.95 -7.11 15.34
C PRO A 79 9.29 -6.45 14.96
N ASP A 80 10.02 -7.01 14.00
CA ASP A 80 11.29 -6.43 13.53
C ASP A 80 11.11 -5.14 12.72
N TYR A 81 9.98 -4.97 12.02
CA TYR A 81 9.65 -3.70 11.36
C TYR A 81 9.44 -2.60 12.39
N ILE A 82 8.90 -2.95 13.55
CA ILE A 82 8.67 -1.99 14.63
C ILE A 82 9.96 -1.52 15.30
N LYS A 83 10.99 -2.36 15.34
CA LYS A 83 12.30 -1.96 15.88
C LYS A 83 12.97 -0.90 15.00
N LYS A 84 12.75 -0.94 13.68
CA LYS A 84 13.35 -0.02 12.69
C LYS A 84 12.39 1.12 12.33
N TYR A 85 12.56 2.30 12.91
CA TYR A 85 11.69 3.46 12.67
C TYR A 85 11.48 3.80 11.18
N ARG A 86 12.51 3.60 10.34
CA ARG A 86 12.45 3.83 8.89
C ARG A 86 11.41 2.97 8.19
N MET A 87 11.18 1.74 8.63
CA MET A 87 10.24 0.81 7.99
C MET A 87 8.78 1.21 8.25
N ILE A 88 8.45 1.60 9.49
CA ILE A 88 7.11 2.11 9.81
C ILE A 88 6.82 3.41 9.04
N LEU A 89 7.79 4.33 8.99
CA LEU A 89 7.65 5.57 8.24
C LEU A 89 7.44 5.30 6.75
N LEU A 90 8.23 4.38 6.17
CA LEU A 90 8.08 4.00 4.77
C LEU A 90 6.70 3.43 4.47
N LEU A 91 6.15 2.55 5.32
CA LEU A 91 4.78 2.03 5.14
C LEU A 91 3.73 3.15 5.20
N GLY A 92 3.82 4.06 6.17
CA GLY A 92 2.90 5.20 6.26
C GLY A 92 2.99 6.13 5.04
N ILE A 93 4.21 6.39 4.57
CA ILE A 93 4.45 7.18 3.35
C ILE A 93 3.88 6.46 2.13
N LEU A 94 4.03 5.13 2.01
CA LEU A 94 3.45 4.37 0.90
C LEU A 94 1.92 4.43 0.87
N VAL A 95 1.24 4.40 2.04
CA VAL A 95 -0.21 4.58 2.11
C VAL A 95 -0.60 5.97 1.60
N ILE A 96 0.04 7.03 2.11
CA ILE A 96 -0.24 8.41 1.71
C ILE A 96 0.05 8.62 0.23
N PHE A 97 1.19 8.14 -0.23
CA PHE A 97 1.60 8.17 -1.63
C PHE A 97 0.56 7.53 -2.54
N THR A 98 0.05 6.34 -2.18
CA THR A 98 -0.96 5.64 -2.98
C THR A 98 -2.27 6.41 -3.03
N VAL A 99 -2.70 7.02 -1.93
CA VAL A 99 -3.89 7.88 -1.88
C VAL A 99 -3.71 9.12 -2.75
N ILE A 100 -2.57 9.81 -2.63
CA ILE A 100 -2.27 11.02 -3.41
C ILE A 100 -2.21 10.71 -4.90
N ILE A 101 -1.51 9.63 -5.28
CA ILE A 101 -1.45 9.21 -6.68
C ILE A 101 -2.83 8.83 -7.20
N GLY A 102 -3.61 8.04 -6.45
CA GLY A 102 -4.97 7.68 -6.86
C GLY A 102 -5.82 8.91 -7.16
N ARG A 103 -5.84 9.86 -6.23
CA ARG A 103 -6.52 11.16 -6.38
C ARG A 103 -6.01 11.98 -7.55
N GLY A 104 -4.69 12.09 -7.71
CA GLY A 104 -4.07 12.85 -8.79
C GLY A 104 -4.44 12.30 -10.16
N PHE A 105 -4.40 10.98 -10.32
CA PHE A 105 -4.82 10.32 -11.57
C PHE A 105 -6.33 10.41 -11.81
N GLN A 106 -7.16 10.28 -10.77
CA GLN A 106 -8.60 10.50 -10.88
C GLN A 106 -8.90 11.90 -11.42
N TYR A 107 -8.34 12.93 -10.78
CA TYR A 107 -8.53 14.32 -11.20
C TYR A 107 -8.01 14.54 -12.61
N PHE A 108 -6.81 14.04 -12.94
CA PHE A 108 -6.24 14.15 -14.27
C PHE A 108 -7.14 13.53 -15.34
N PHE A 109 -7.57 12.28 -15.16
CA PHE A 109 -8.40 11.58 -16.15
C PHE A 109 -9.80 12.17 -16.26
N GLN A 110 -10.39 12.62 -15.16
CA GLN A 110 -11.70 13.26 -15.19
C GLN A 110 -11.65 14.57 -15.98
N ASN A 111 -10.67 15.45 -15.69
CA ASN A 111 -10.51 16.70 -16.43
C ASN A 111 -10.11 16.47 -17.89
N PHE A 112 -9.26 15.48 -18.15
CA PHE A 112 -8.90 15.09 -19.51
C PHE A 112 -10.14 14.65 -20.30
N SER A 113 -10.97 13.77 -19.72
CA SER A 113 -12.22 13.28 -20.30
C SER A 113 -13.20 14.41 -20.63
N ILE A 114 -13.34 15.38 -19.71
CA ILE A 114 -14.17 16.58 -19.94
C ILE A 114 -13.60 17.42 -21.08
N GLY A 115 -12.28 17.64 -21.09
CA GLY A 115 -11.61 18.48 -22.10
C GLY A 115 -11.73 17.96 -23.53
N ILE A 116 -11.81 16.64 -23.71
CA ILE A 116 -12.02 16.01 -25.02
C ILE A 116 -13.49 15.73 -25.35
N GLY A 117 -14.43 16.10 -24.48
CA GLY A 117 -15.87 15.94 -24.71
C GLY A 117 -16.39 14.51 -24.61
N LEU A 118 -15.75 13.65 -23.81
CA LEU A 118 -16.23 12.29 -23.58
C LEU A 118 -17.49 12.27 -22.71
N SER A 119 -18.41 11.36 -23.02
CA SER A 119 -19.78 11.32 -22.48
C SER A 119 -19.92 10.81 -21.04
N ALA A 120 -18.83 10.40 -20.36
CA ALA A 120 -18.88 9.80 -19.01
C ALA A 120 -17.57 10.03 -18.22
N PRO A 121 -17.27 11.27 -17.79
CA PRO A 121 -16.03 11.59 -17.07
C PRO A 121 -15.93 10.90 -15.69
N GLU A 122 -17.04 10.46 -15.11
CA GLU A 122 -17.08 9.74 -13.83
C GLU A 122 -16.43 8.34 -13.92
N ALA A 123 -16.36 7.77 -15.13
CA ALA A 123 -15.70 6.47 -15.35
C ALA A 123 -14.17 6.51 -15.13
N ALA A 124 -13.58 7.71 -15.02
CA ALA A 124 -12.15 7.92 -14.77
C ALA A 124 -11.62 7.24 -13.50
N ILE A 125 -12.48 6.96 -12.52
CA ILE A 125 -12.11 6.27 -11.26
C ILE A 125 -11.47 4.89 -11.51
N TYR A 126 -11.87 4.18 -12.57
CA TYR A 126 -11.32 2.84 -12.87
C TYR A 126 -9.90 2.90 -13.44
N GLY A 127 -9.40 4.08 -13.81
CA GLY A 127 -8.04 4.30 -14.25
C GLY A 127 -7.05 4.58 -13.11
N MET A 128 -7.51 4.75 -11.87
CA MET A 128 -6.63 5.05 -10.74
C MET A 128 -5.63 3.91 -10.47
N PRO A 129 -4.32 4.20 -10.37
CA PRO A 129 -3.31 3.15 -10.17
C PRO A 129 -3.14 2.77 -8.69
N ILE A 130 -4.24 2.53 -7.97
CA ILE A 130 -4.25 2.07 -6.57
C ILE A 130 -3.41 0.78 -6.37
N PRO A 131 -3.48 -0.23 -7.27
CA PRO A 131 -2.68 -1.44 -7.13
C PRO A 131 -1.16 -1.22 -7.13
N ALA A 132 -0.66 -0.09 -7.65
CA ALA A 132 0.76 0.23 -7.63
C ALA A 132 1.33 0.27 -6.20
N GLY A 133 0.56 0.78 -5.24
CA GLY A 133 0.96 0.81 -3.84
C GLY A 133 1.17 -0.60 -3.26
N ALA A 134 0.24 -1.52 -3.54
CA ALA A 134 0.33 -2.89 -3.07
C ALA A 134 1.51 -3.64 -3.70
N ILE A 135 1.78 -3.40 -4.99
CA ILE A 135 2.96 -3.95 -5.67
C ILE A 135 4.26 -3.44 -5.03
N LEU A 136 4.36 -2.13 -4.75
CA LEU A 136 5.53 -1.56 -4.08
C LEU A 136 5.73 -2.16 -2.69
N VAL A 137 4.66 -2.33 -1.91
CA VAL A 137 4.73 -2.97 -0.59
C VAL A 137 5.16 -4.43 -0.70
N ALA A 138 4.67 -5.17 -1.69
CA ALA A 138 5.06 -6.56 -1.92
C ALA A 138 6.53 -6.72 -2.28
N LEU A 139 7.08 -5.79 -3.08
CA LEU A 139 8.49 -5.79 -3.48
C LEU A 139 9.45 -5.37 -2.36
N ILE A 140 9.04 -4.41 -1.52
CA ILE A 140 9.91 -3.80 -0.48
C ILE A 140 9.85 -4.56 0.84
N PHE A 141 8.68 -5.08 1.22
CA PHE A 141 8.45 -5.72 2.50
C PHE A 141 8.25 -7.22 2.32
N ASP A 142 7.01 -7.63 2.09
CA ASP A 142 6.62 -9.00 1.85
C ASP A 142 5.15 -9.07 1.43
N PHE A 143 4.77 -10.23 0.90
CA PHE A 143 3.42 -10.48 0.41
C PHE A 143 2.33 -10.36 1.49
N HIS A 144 2.61 -10.78 2.73
CA HIS A 144 1.62 -10.66 3.82
C HIS A 144 1.30 -9.19 4.14
N THR A 145 2.32 -8.35 4.27
CA THR A 145 2.14 -6.91 4.49
C THR A 145 1.38 -6.27 3.32
N ALA A 146 1.62 -6.72 2.08
CA ALA A 146 0.92 -6.23 0.90
C ALA A 146 -0.58 -6.58 0.88
N ILE A 147 -0.99 -7.74 1.39
CA ILE A 147 -2.42 -8.10 1.51
C ILE A 147 -3.12 -7.12 2.46
N ILE A 148 -2.56 -6.92 3.65
CA ILE A 148 -3.17 -6.04 4.66
C ILE A 148 -3.19 -4.60 4.16
N PHE A 149 -2.11 -4.15 3.51
CA PHE A 149 -2.05 -2.86 2.84
C PHE A 149 -3.14 -2.71 1.77
N SER A 150 -3.32 -3.72 0.91
CA SER A 150 -4.34 -3.73 -0.14
C SER A 150 -5.75 -3.58 0.44
N PHE A 151 -6.04 -4.30 1.53
CA PHE A 151 -7.32 -4.22 2.22
C PHE A 151 -7.57 -2.83 2.82
N ILE A 152 -6.54 -2.24 3.42
CA ILE A 152 -6.66 -0.90 4.00
C ILE A 152 -6.90 0.14 2.91
N VAL A 153 -6.03 0.18 1.90
CA VAL A 153 -6.09 1.19 0.83
C VAL A 153 -7.38 1.05 0.00
N SER A 154 -7.91 -0.16 -0.19
CA SER A 154 -9.20 -0.32 -0.86
C SER A 154 -10.37 0.24 -0.05
N LEU A 155 -10.34 0.18 1.29
CA LEU A 155 -11.35 0.84 2.11
C LEU A 155 -11.21 2.36 2.09
N PHE A 156 -9.98 2.88 2.01
CA PHE A 156 -9.71 4.30 1.82
C PHE A 156 -10.40 4.83 0.57
N THR A 157 -10.32 4.13 -0.56
CA THR A 157 -10.92 4.59 -1.83
C THR A 157 -12.44 4.68 -1.74
N GLY A 158 -13.09 3.86 -0.93
CA GLY A 158 -14.55 3.92 -0.69
C GLY A 158 -15.02 5.23 -0.04
N LEU A 159 -14.12 5.98 0.62
CA LEU A 159 -14.46 7.27 1.23
C LEU A 159 -14.60 8.41 0.22
N TRP A 160 -14.11 8.24 -1.02
CA TRP A 160 -14.02 9.33 -1.98
C TRP A 160 -14.32 8.95 -3.43
N ALA A 161 -14.26 7.67 -3.81
CA ALA A 161 -14.45 7.24 -5.19
C ALA A 161 -15.89 7.45 -5.70
N GLY A 162 -16.85 7.71 -4.80
CA GLY A 162 -18.24 7.97 -5.15
C GLY A 162 -19.05 6.72 -5.53
N GLU A 163 -18.41 5.55 -5.61
CA GLU A 163 -19.01 4.27 -6.01
C GLU A 163 -18.83 3.22 -4.92
N ALA A 164 -19.94 2.66 -4.43
CA ALA A 164 -19.94 1.72 -3.30
C ALA A 164 -19.15 0.43 -3.56
N PHE A 165 -19.07 -0.01 -4.82
CA PHE A 165 -18.36 -1.23 -5.22
C PHE A 165 -16.90 -1.00 -5.61
N TYR A 166 -16.44 0.26 -5.68
CA TYR A 166 -15.07 0.58 -6.03
C TYR A 166 -14.00 -0.04 -5.08
N PRO A 167 -14.23 -0.12 -3.76
CA PRO A 167 -13.33 -0.86 -2.85
C PRO A 167 -13.06 -2.30 -3.28
N ILE A 168 -14.06 -3.00 -3.85
CA ILE A 168 -13.88 -4.39 -4.32
C ILE A 168 -12.94 -4.41 -5.53
N TYR A 169 -13.16 -3.53 -6.50
CA TYR A 169 -12.29 -3.34 -7.66
C TYR A 169 -10.84 -3.04 -7.23
N ALA A 170 -10.67 -2.04 -6.35
CA ALA A 170 -9.37 -1.64 -5.84
C ALA A 170 -8.67 -2.77 -5.07
N PHE A 171 -9.41 -3.54 -4.27
CA PHE A 171 -8.87 -4.65 -3.49
C PHE A 171 -8.38 -5.79 -4.39
N VAL A 172 -9.21 -6.25 -5.34
CA VAL A 172 -8.85 -7.35 -6.25
C VAL A 172 -7.66 -6.96 -7.12
N GLY A 173 -7.68 -5.76 -7.71
CA GLY A 173 -6.55 -5.26 -8.50
C GLY A 173 -5.26 -5.19 -7.69
N SER A 174 -5.33 -4.69 -6.46
CA SER A 174 -4.17 -4.60 -5.55
C SER A 174 -3.64 -5.97 -5.14
N LEU A 175 -4.53 -6.92 -4.87
CA LEU A 175 -4.16 -8.28 -4.48
C LEU A 175 -3.51 -9.03 -5.64
N VAL A 176 -4.11 -8.98 -6.84
CA VAL A 176 -3.52 -9.57 -8.06
C VAL A 176 -2.17 -8.93 -8.39
N GLY A 177 -2.06 -7.62 -8.22
CA GLY A 177 -0.80 -6.89 -8.36
C GLY A 177 0.26 -7.44 -7.41
N ALA A 178 -0.04 -7.52 -6.11
CA ALA A 178 0.87 -8.07 -5.11
C ALA A 178 1.29 -9.52 -5.41
N PHE A 179 0.34 -10.37 -5.85
CA PHE A 179 0.64 -11.75 -6.26
C PHE A 179 1.57 -11.83 -7.47
N SER A 180 1.36 -10.95 -8.45
CA SER A 180 2.11 -10.98 -9.71
C SER A 180 3.61 -10.75 -9.53
N VAL A 181 4.01 -10.02 -8.47
CA VAL A 181 5.40 -9.67 -8.20
C VAL A 181 6.08 -10.55 -7.15
N MET A 182 5.41 -11.56 -6.60
CA MET A 182 6.00 -12.46 -5.59
C MET A 182 7.25 -13.21 -6.07
N LYS A 183 7.40 -13.40 -7.38
CA LYS A 183 8.55 -14.08 -8.00
C LYS A 183 9.29 -13.17 -8.99
N CYS A 184 9.14 -11.86 -8.83
CA CYS A 184 9.69 -10.86 -9.75
C CYS A 184 11.22 -10.88 -9.68
N LYS A 185 11.88 -11.11 -10.82
CA LYS A 185 13.35 -11.13 -10.91
C LYS A 185 13.88 -10.03 -11.82
N LYS A 186 13.07 -9.55 -12.77
CA LYS A 186 13.45 -8.53 -13.75
C LYS A 186 12.43 -7.41 -13.79
N ARG A 187 12.84 -6.21 -14.23
CA ARG A 187 11.91 -5.10 -14.48
C ARG A 187 10.80 -5.44 -15.49
N THR A 188 11.06 -6.33 -16.44
CA THR A 188 10.03 -6.82 -17.38
C THR A 188 8.90 -7.61 -16.70
N ASP A 189 9.16 -8.19 -15.52
CA ASP A 189 8.13 -8.91 -14.76
C ASP A 189 7.14 -7.92 -14.13
N ILE A 190 7.55 -6.68 -13.83
CA ILE A 190 6.65 -5.61 -13.37
C ILE A 190 5.63 -5.27 -14.47
N LEU A 191 6.07 -5.17 -15.73
CA LEU A 191 5.19 -4.92 -16.88
C LEU A 191 4.15 -6.05 -17.06
N ARG A 192 4.56 -7.31 -16.86
CA ARG A 192 3.64 -8.46 -16.87
C ARG A 192 2.66 -8.40 -15.70
N GLY A 193 3.12 -7.94 -14.54
CA GLY A 193 2.28 -7.67 -13.38
C GLY A 193 1.14 -6.72 -13.70
N GLY A 194 1.42 -5.62 -14.40
CA GLY A 194 0.37 -4.69 -14.85
C GLY A 194 -0.66 -5.34 -15.78
N LEU A 195 -0.23 -6.22 -16.70
CA LEU A 195 -1.17 -6.93 -17.57
C LEU A 195 -2.12 -7.85 -16.78
N TYR A 196 -1.61 -8.56 -15.78
CA TYR A 196 -2.46 -9.37 -14.89
C TYR A 196 -3.44 -8.51 -14.09
N VAL A 197 -3.00 -7.34 -13.63
CA VAL A 197 -3.87 -6.38 -12.94
C VAL A 197 -4.96 -5.85 -13.88
N SER A 198 -4.62 -5.44 -15.12
CA SER A 198 -5.63 -5.03 -16.11
C SER A 198 -6.66 -6.13 -16.36
N ALA A 199 -6.23 -7.38 -16.52
CA ALA A 199 -7.16 -8.50 -16.73
C ALA A 199 -8.11 -8.69 -15.54
N ALA A 200 -7.59 -8.65 -14.32
CA ALA A 200 -8.40 -8.77 -13.11
C ALA A 200 -9.34 -7.57 -12.91
N ASN A 201 -8.87 -6.37 -13.23
CA ASN A 201 -9.66 -5.14 -13.19
C ASN A 201 -10.82 -5.19 -14.20
N VAL A 202 -10.57 -5.62 -15.44
CA VAL A 202 -11.63 -5.80 -16.44
C VAL A 202 -12.66 -6.84 -15.97
N PHE A 203 -12.20 -7.97 -15.44
CA PHE A 203 -13.09 -9.02 -14.96
C PHE A 203 -13.97 -8.55 -13.79
N THR A 204 -13.38 -7.86 -12.81
CA THR A 204 -14.13 -7.31 -11.67
C THR A 204 -15.08 -6.19 -12.08
N LEU A 205 -14.64 -5.31 -12.99
CA LEU A 205 -15.49 -4.25 -13.54
C LEU A 205 -16.68 -4.82 -14.31
N LEU A 206 -16.48 -5.88 -15.12
CA LEU A 206 -17.59 -6.59 -15.76
C LEU A 206 -18.62 -7.06 -14.71
N GLY A 207 -18.17 -7.69 -13.63
CA GLY A 207 -19.04 -8.11 -12.54
C GLY A 207 -19.82 -6.94 -11.92
N ILE A 208 -19.17 -5.81 -11.66
CA ILE A 208 -19.81 -4.60 -11.11
C ILE A 208 -20.84 -4.01 -12.09
N LEU A 209 -20.52 -3.95 -13.38
CA LEU A 209 -21.42 -3.40 -14.40
C LEU A 209 -22.64 -4.28 -14.63
N LEU A 210 -22.48 -5.61 -14.58
CA LEU A 210 -23.60 -6.55 -14.63
C LEU A 210 -24.47 -6.43 -13.38
N PHE A 211 -23.86 -6.34 -12.19
CA PHE A 211 -24.60 -6.22 -10.93
C PHE A 211 -25.36 -4.91 -10.78
N THR A 212 -24.90 -3.84 -11.44
CA THR A 212 -25.52 -2.50 -11.40
C THR A 212 -26.37 -2.18 -12.64
N ASP A 213 -26.61 -3.15 -13.52
CA ASP A 213 -27.36 -2.99 -14.78
C ASP A 213 -26.81 -1.88 -15.71
N ARG A 214 -25.52 -1.56 -15.60
CA ARG A 214 -24.85 -0.49 -16.36
C ARG A 214 -24.10 -0.97 -17.60
N ILE A 215 -24.13 -2.27 -17.91
CA ILE A 215 -23.31 -2.86 -18.96
C ILE A 215 -23.59 -2.29 -20.37
N PHE A 216 -24.84 -1.91 -20.68
CA PHE A 216 -25.23 -1.37 -21.99
C PHE A 216 -25.27 0.16 -22.05
N THR A 217 -24.61 0.84 -21.10
CA THR A 217 -24.56 2.32 -21.04
C THR A 217 -23.26 2.86 -21.62
N ASN A 218 -23.24 4.13 -22.05
CA ASN A 218 -22.00 4.78 -22.49
C ASN A 218 -20.89 4.80 -21.41
N TYR A 219 -21.29 4.71 -20.14
CA TYR A 219 -20.38 4.61 -19.00
C TYR A 219 -19.55 3.32 -19.05
N SER A 220 -20.11 2.19 -19.48
CA SER A 220 -19.39 0.90 -19.49
C SER A 220 -18.21 0.92 -20.46
N THR A 221 -18.39 1.47 -21.66
CA THR A 221 -17.34 1.58 -22.67
C THR A 221 -16.15 2.38 -22.15
N MET A 222 -16.40 3.54 -21.52
CA MET A 222 -15.33 4.37 -20.96
C MET A 222 -14.66 3.71 -19.77
N ALA A 223 -15.45 3.11 -18.86
CA ALA A 223 -14.92 2.39 -17.71
C ALA A 223 -13.99 1.25 -18.13
N MET A 224 -14.34 0.51 -19.19
CA MET A 224 -13.51 -0.55 -19.76
C MET A 224 -12.18 -0.03 -20.31
N ILE A 225 -12.19 1.08 -21.03
CA ILE A 225 -10.96 1.70 -21.56
C ILE A 225 -10.03 2.08 -20.41
N TYR A 226 -10.57 2.69 -19.36
CA TYR A 226 -9.79 3.03 -18.16
C TYR A 226 -9.27 1.79 -17.41
N ALA A 227 -10.09 0.76 -17.25
CA ALA A 227 -9.67 -0.49 -16.62
C ALA A 227 -8.56 -1.21 -17.41
N ILE A 228 -8.67 -1.27 -18.74
CA ILE A 228 -7.65 -1.88 -19.61
C ILE A 228 -6.33 -1.10 -19.54
N SER A 229 -6.40 0.22 -19.63
CA SER A 229 -5.21 1.10 -19.58
C SER A 229 -4.55 1.16 -18.20
N SER A 230 -5.29 0.86 -17.12
CA SER A 230 -4.80 0.93 -15.74
C SER A 230 -3.51 0.14 -15.51
N GLY A 231 -3.35 -1.05 -16.09
CA GLY A 231 -2.16 -1.89 -15.89
C GLY A 231 -0.87 -1.30 -16.46
N ILE A 232 -0.95 -0.57 -17.58
CA ILE A 232 0.21 0.15 -18.12
C ILE A 232 0.60 1.27 -17.15
N ILE A 233 -0.38 2.05 -16.71
CA ILE A 233 -0.17 3.14 -15.76
C ILE A 233 0.43 2.63 -14.45
N ILE A 234 -0.12 1.53 -13.91
CA ILE A 234 0.36 0.88 -12.69
C ILE A 234 1.81 0.44 -12.86
N SER A 235 2.14 -0.24 -13.96
CA SER A 235 3.52 -0.70 -14.21
C SER A 235 4.50 0.45 -14.35
N SER A 236 4.10 1.53 -15.01
CA SER A 236 4.90 2.74 -15.12
C SER A 236 5.13 3.36 -13.74
N VAL A 237 4.07 3.58 -12.95
CA VAL A 237 4.18 4.14 -11.60
C VAL A 237 5.14 3.31 -10.74
N VAL A 238 4.98 1.97 -10.72
CA VAL A 238 5.88 1.09 -9.95
C VAL A 238 7.32 1.20 -10.45
N SER A 239 7.54 1.11 -11.77
CA SER A 239 8.88 1.10 -12.37
C SER A 239 9.66 2.41 -12.14
N LEU A 240 8.95 3.55 -12.12
CA LEU A 240 9.54 4.87 -11.82
C LEU A 240 9.82 5.04 -10.33
N MET A 241 8.93 4.56 -9.47
CA MET A 241 8.95 4.90 -8.04
C MET A 241 9.84 3.96 -7.22
N LEU A 242 9.91 2.69 -7.62
CA LEU A 242 10.73 1.69 -6.94
C LEU A 242 12.20 2.14 -6.74
N PRO A 243 12.96 2.57 -7.78
CA PRO A 243 14.35 2.99 -7.59
C PRO A 243 14.50 4.24 -6.72
N ILE A 244 13.53 5.16 -6.75
CA ILE A 244 13.53 6.36 -5.91
C ILE A 244 13.38 5.97 -4.43
N ILE A 245 12.49 5.01 -4.15
CA ILE A 245 12.27 4.51 -2.79
C ILE A 245 13.50 3.73 -2.30
N GLU A 246 14.07 2.87 -3.14
CA GLU A 246 15.28 2.09 -2.82
C GLU A 246 16.46 2.99 -2.44
N THR A 247 16.74 4.02 -3.25
CA THR A 247 17.84 4.96 -3.02
C THR A 247 17.61 5.85 -1.80
N THR A 248 16.39 6.36 -1.62
CA THR A 248 16.05 7.28 -0.51
C THR A 248 16.04 6.56 0.84
N PHE A 249 15.46 5.36 0.90
CA PHE A 249 15.33 4.59 2.14
C PHE A 249 16.46 3.59 2.38
N LYS A 250 17.37 3.43 1.41
CA LYS A 250 18.47 2.44 1.40
C LYS A 250 17.94 1.02 1.62
N VAL A 251 16.84 0.69 0.94
CA VAL A 251 16.25 -0.66 0.94
C VAL A 251 16.63 -1.31 -0.38
N THR A 252 17.09 -2.55 -0.33
CA THR A 252 17.41 -3.37 -1.51
C THR A 252 16.24 -4.31 -1.79
N THR A 253 15.75 -4.33 -3.02
CA THR A 253 14.80 -5.35 -3.47
C THR A 253 15.51 -6.46 -4.23
N ASP A 254 14.82 -7.57 -4.45
CA ASP A 254 15.35 -8.70 -5.24
C ASP A 254 15.77 -8.25 -6.65
N ILE A 255 15.10 -7.24 -7.22
CA ILE A 255 15.46 -6.67 -8.51
C ILE A 255 16.81 -5.96 -8.41
N THR A 256 17.02 -5.08 -7.42
CA THR A 256 18.31 -4.40 -7.23
C THR A 256 19.44 -5.41 -6.98
N LEU A 257 19.18 -6.46 -6.20
CA LEU A 257 20.16 -7.52 -5.92
C LEU A 257 20.57 -8.27 -7.19
N LEU A 258 19.60 -8.60 -8.05
CA LEU A 258 19.87 -9.23 -9.34
C LEU A 258 20.55 -8.29 -10.33
N GLU A 259 20.23 -6.99 -10.31
CA GLU A 259 20.94 -5.97 -11.10
C GLU A 259 22.41 -5.84 -10.67
N LEU A 260 22.70 -5.91 -9.36
CA LEU A 260 24.06 -5.90 -8.80
C LEU A 260 24.86 -7.16 -9.11
N LEU A 261 24.18 -8.30 -9.27
CA LEU A 261 24.79 -9.59 -9.65
C LEU A 261 25.10 -9.71 -11.15
N ASP A 262 24.75 -8.71 -11.96
CA ASP A 262 25.08 -8.72 -13.39
C ASP A 262 26.60 -8.58 -13.61
N LEU A 263 27.18 -9.58 -14.27
CA LEU A 263 28.61 -9.70 -14.58
C LEU A 263 29.15 -8.55 -15.43
N ASN A 264 28.26 -7.84 -16.13
CA ASN A 264 28.65 -6.71 -16.95
C ASN A 264 28.89 -5.44 -16.13
N GLN A 265 28.46 -5.40 -14.87
CA GLN A 265 28.65 -4.25 -14.00
C GLN A 265 30.13 -4.06 -13.63
N PRO A 266 30.61 -2.80 -13.54
CA PRO A 266 31.99 -2.50 -13.16
C PRO A 266 32.34 -3.05 -11.77
N ILE A 267 31.38 -3.14 -10.86
CA ILE A 267 31.59 -3.68 -9.52
C ILE A 267 31.95 -5.17 -9.56
N MET A 268 31.32 -5.94 -10.46
CA MET A 268 31.55 -7.37 -10.61
C MET A 268 32.85 -7.66 -11.36
N LYS A 269 33.16 -6.84 -12.37
CA LYS A 269 34.48 -6.85 -13.04
C LYS A 269 35.61 -6.52 -12.08
N ASN A 270 35.43 -5.52 -11.22
CA ASN A 270 36.41 -5.19 -10.18
C ASN A 270 36.56 -6.33 -9.18
N LEU A 271 35.47 -7.00 -8.77
CA LEU A 271 35.56 -8.16 -7.88
C LEU A 271 36.36 -9.31 -8.53
N MET A 272 36.10 -9.58 -9.81
CA MET A 272 36.82 -10.59 -10.59
C MET A 272 38.32 -10.28 -10.70
N ILE A 273 38.71 -9.01 -10.85
CA ILE A 273 40.12 -8.58 -10.93
C ILE A 273 40.79 -8.59 -9.55
N THR A 274 40.12 -8.06 -8.52
CA THR A 274 40.74 -7.77 -7.22
C THR A 274 40.74 -8.98 -6.28
N ALA A 275 39.73 -9.86 -6.40
CA ALA A 275 39.55 -11.02 -5.53
C ALA A 275 38.91 -12.21 -6.29
N PRO A 276 39.64 -12.84 -7.23
CA PRO A 276 39.10 -13.87 -8.12
C PRO A 276 38.57 -15.11 -7.38
N GLY A 277 39.17 -15.47 -6.25
CA GLY A 277 38.72 -16.60 -5.42
C GLY A 277 37.33 -16.39 -4.80
N THR A 278 37.07 -15.18 -4.28
CA THR A 278 35.75 -14.81 -3.73
C THR A 278 34.69 -14.72 -4.81
N TYR A 279 35.05 -14.21 -5.99
CA TYR A 279 34.19 -14.19 -7.17
C TYR A 279 33.76 -15.61 -7.57
N HIS A 280 34.70 -16.56 -7.63
CA HIS A 280 34.40 -17.95 -7.98
C HIS A 280 33.44 -18.60 -6.97
N HIS A 281 33.67 -18.40 -5.67
CA HIS A 281 32.81 -18.94 -4.61
C HIS A 281 31.43 -18.27 -4.54
N SER A 282 31.27 -17.05 -5.06
CA SER A 282 29.98 -16.34 -5.05
C SER A 282 29.11 -16.63 -6.28
N ILE A 283 29.68 -17.25 -7.32
CA ILE A 283 28.97 -17.58 -8.58
C ILE A 283 28.68 -19.07 -8.70
N ILE A 284 29.58 -19.92 -8.22
CA ILE A 284 29.52 -21.37 -8.43
C ILE A 284 28.75 -22.09 -7.32
N VAL A 285 28.68 -21.48 -6.13
CA VAL A 285 28.03 -22.03 -4.92
C VAL A 285 26.79 -21.23 -4.59
#